data_AF-A0A538L2J7-F1
#
_entry.id   AF-A0A538L2J7-F1
#
_cell.length_a   1.000
_cell.length_b   1.000
_cell.length_c   1.000
_cell.angle_alpha   90.00
_cell.angle_beta   90.00
_cell.angle_gamma   90.00
#
_symmetry.space_group_name_H-M   'P 1'
#
loop_
_entity.id
_entity.type
_entity.pdbx_description
1 polymer ?
#
loop_
_entity_poly.entity_id
_entity_poly.type
_entity_poly.pdbx_seq_one_letter_code
_entity_poly.pdbx_strand_id
1 'polypeptide(L)'
;MGAVAVAVRERRVRARVDAVLIALGALVVLAAVLRFTTLSDQSYWLDESVTALRSNGSFYHMLAAFHRPGGEAQPPLYFVLAWFWARVFGTDEFGLRSLSAVCGVLTVPVAFEVGRTLVNRRVGLVVAALVTVSPAMIWYSQEARAYALFLLLSAVAFLFFVRLLESPRPVNYVGWSAASSLALVTHYFALFPLVGEVAWLLLRRRSRETVLAVGGICLAGLLIFPIALYQKQHGTTGWITWLSFGHRLDDIGPVFVTGVVRPTHDLSPVLLILFACAVALVMASGRSRVRRAASIGLAVSAVTIGLPLLGTAVGQDYFFYRYLLPAWIPVAVAVA
;
A
#
# COMPACT_ATOMS: atom_id res chain seq x y z
N MET A 1 21.45 44.87 -14.76
CA MET A 1 20.12 44.38 -14.29
C MET A 1 19.94 42.86 -14.32
N GLY A 2 20.67 42.10 -15.15
CA GLY A 2 20.49 40.62 -15.24
C GLY A 2 20.92 39.81 -14.00
N ALA A 3 22.04 40.15 -13.36
CA ALA A 3 22.57 39.37 -12.23
C ALA A 3 21.67 39.40 -10.97
N VAL A 4 21.06 40.54 -10.67
CA VAL A 4 20.13 40.70 -9.53
C VAL A 4 18.84 39.90 -9.77
N ALA A 5 18.30 39.92 -10.99
CA ALA A 5 17.11 39.15 -11.34
C ALA A 5 17.35 37.63 -11.26
N VAL A 6 18.54 37.16 -11.66
CA VAL A 6 18.96 35.76 -11.53
C VAL A 6 19.08 35.37 -10.05
N ALA A 7 19.77 36.16 -9.22
CA ALA A 7 19.92 35.89 -7.79
C ALA A 7 18.58 35.86 -7.03
N VAL A 8 17.66 36.77 -7.36
CA VAL A 8 16.30 36.79 -6.78
C VAL A 8 15.50 35.55 -7.20
N ARG A 9 15.62 35.13 -8.46
CA ARG A 9 14.97 33.91 -8.97
C ARG A 9 15.51 32.67 -8.27
N GLU A 10 16.83 32.55 -8.11
CA GLU A 10 17.46 31.44 -7.42
C GLU A 10 17.06 31.38 -5.94
N ARG A 11 17.06 32.50 -5.22
CA ARG A 11 16.56 32.57 -3.83
C ARG A 11 15.11 32.13 -3.72
N ARG A 12 14.23 32.58 -4.63
CA ARG A 12 12.82 32.16 -4.64
C ARG A 12 12.64 30.68 -4.93
N VAL A 13 13.45 30.10 -5.81
CA VAL A 13 13.41 28.65 -6.10
C VAL A 13 13.89 27.85 -4.88
N ARG A 14 14.99 28.25 -4.24
CA ARG A 14 15.49 27.60 -3.01
C ARG A 14 14.45 27.65 -1.90
N ALA A 15 13.94 28.84 -1.56
CA ALA A 15 12.91 29.01 -0.53
C ALA A 15 11.65 28.16 -0.78
N ARG A 16 11.24 27.98 -2.04
CA ARG A 16 10.12 27.09 -2.40
C ARG A 16 10.46 25.61 -2.24
N VAL A 17 11.70 25.20 -2.52
CA VAL A 17 12.17 23.82 -2.27
C VAL A 17 12.16 23.57 -0.76
N ASP A 18 12.71 24.50 0.00
CA ASP A 18 12.81 24.41 1.46
C ASP A 18 11.43 24.30 2.10
N ALA A 19 10.47 25.12 1.67
CA ALA A 19 9.08 25.05 2.16
C ALA A 19 8.42 23.69 1.87
N VAL A 20 8.66 23.08 0.70
CA VAL A 20 8.11 21.76 0.38
C VAL A 20 8.75 20.67 1.25
N LEU A 21 10.06 20.73 1.48
CA LEU A 21 10.76 19.77 2.33
C LEU A 21 10.34 19.92 3.80
N ILE A 22 10.15 21.15 4.29
CA ILE A 22 9.63 21.42 5.62
C ILE A 22 8.21 20.86 5.76
N ALA A 23 7.33 21.12 4.80
CA ALA A 23 5.96 20.60 4.82
C ALA A 23 5.95 19.06 4.80
N LEU A 24 6.78 18.43 3.97
CA LEU A 24 6.92 16.98 3.94
C LEU A 24 7.48 16.44 5.27
N GLY A 25 8.50 17.09 5.82
CA GLY A 25 9.06 16.74 7.13
C GLY A 25 8.02 16.83 8.24
N ALA A 26 7.19 17.87 8.24
CA ALA A 26 6.08 18.02 9.18
C ALA A 26 5.04 16.91 9.03
N LEU A 27 4.70 16.52 7.79
CA LEU A 27 3.79 15.38 7.53
C LEU A 27 4.39 14.05 8.01
N VAL A 28 5.68 13.82 7.82
CA VAL A 28 6.38 12.61 8.31
C VAL A 28 6.39 12.57 9.84
N VAL A 29 6.66 13.71 10.49
CA VAL A 29 6.61 13.81 11.97
C VAL A 29 5.19 13.58 12.47
N LEU A 30 4.18 14.23 11.85
CA LEU A 30 2.78 14.01 12.20
C LEU A 30 2.38 12.54 12.00
N ALA A 31 2.82 11.92 10.90
CA ALA A 31 2.57 10.51 10.65
C ALA A 31 3.17 9.61 11.73
N ALA A 32 4.38 9.93 12.21
CA ALA A 32 5.03 9.22 13.30
C ALA A 32 4.25 9.40 14.61
N VAL A 33 3.87 10.63 14.97
CA VAL A 33 3.03 10.89 16.14
C VAL A 33 1.76 10.05 16.09
N LEU A 34 0.98 10.15 15.01
CA LEU A 34 -0.29 9.43 14.85
C LEU A 34 -0.14 7.89 14.85
N ARG A 35 1.04 7.36 14.51
CA ARG A 35 1.26 5.91 14.40
C ARG A 35 1.97 5.32 15.61
N PHE A 36 2.67 6.12 16.42
CA PHE A 36 3.44 5.62 17.56
C PHE A 36 2.81 5.89 18.92
N THR A 37 1.98 6.94 19.08
CA THR A 37 1.49 7.35 20.41
C THR A 37 0.54 6.37 21.07
N THR A 38 -0.15 5.54 20.30
CA THR A 38 -1.20 4.62 20.80
C THR A 38 -0.87 3.15 20.59
N LEU A 39 0.40 2.81 20.30
CA LEU A 39 0.80 1.43 19.97
C LEU A 39 0.57 0.44 21.11
N SER A 40 0.60 0.90 22.36
CA SER A 40 0.43 0.07 23.56
C SER A 40 -0.97 0.15 24.18
N ASP A 41 -1.88 0.95 23.60
CA ASP A 41 -3.16 1.25 24.24
C ASP A 41 -4.15 0.08 24.20
N GLN A 42 -3.97 -0.84 23.24
CA GLN A 42 -4.81 -2.02 23.08
C GLN A 42 -3.98 -3.29 23.19
N SER A 43 -4.50 -4.31 23.88
CA SER A 43 -3.91 -5.65 23.82
C SER A 43 -3.97 -6.22 22.39
N TYR A 44 -3.15 -7.23 22.11
CA TYR A 44 -3.22 -7.94 20.85
C TYR A 44 -4.58 -8.61 20.63
N TRP A 45 -5.14 -8.44 19.43
CA TRP A 45 -6.22 -9.30 18.96
C TRP A 45 -5.65 -10.64 18.44
N LEU A 46 -6.51 -11.53 17.95
CA LEU A 46 -6.16 -12.93 17.64
C LEU A 46 -4.94 -13.05 16.71
N ASP A 47 -4.93 -12.37 15.57
CA ASP A 47 -3.88 -12.49 14.56
C ASP A 47 -2.54 -11.90 15.02
N GLU A 48 -2.58 -10.81 15.79
CA GLU A 48 -1.37 -10.22 16.38
C GLU A 48 -0.78 -11.13 17.46
N SER A 49 -1.63 -11.75 18.28
CA SER A 49 -1.20 -12.70 19.31
C SER A 49 -0.46 -13.89 18.68
N VAL A 50 -0.95 -14.38 17.54
CA VAL A 50 -0.27 -15.42 16.75
C VAL A 50 1.08 -14.94 16.23
N THR A 51 1.18 -13.67 15.79
CA THR A 51 2.44 -13.07 15.36
C THR A 51 3.44 -12.95 16.52
N ALA A 52 2.98 -12.51 17.69
CA ALA A 52 3.79 -12.39 18.91
C ALA A 52 4.31 -13.75 19.38
N LEU A 53 3.44 -14.76 19.45
CA LEU A 53 3.82 -16.14 19.83
C LEU A 53 4.90 -16.70 18.90
N ARG A 54 4.79 -16.49 17.59
CA ARG A 54 5.79 -16.96 16.61
C ARG A 54 7.09 -16.17 16.69
N SER A 55 7.02 -14.86 16.95
CA SER A 55 8.20 -14.00 17.08
C SER A 55 8.98 -14.28 18.36
N ASN A 56 8.30 -14.71 19.43
CA ASN A 56 8.93 -15.11 20.69
C ASN A 56 9.66 -16.47 20.57
N GLY A 57 9.17 -17.38 19.73
CA GLY A 57 9.76 -18.69 19.49
C GLY A 57 11.09 -18.69 18.70
N SER A 58 11.63 -19.87 18.43
CA SER A 58 12.82 -20.02 17.58
C SER A 58 12.52 -19.66 16.13
N PHE A 59 13.55 -19.22 15.38
CA PHE A 59 13.40 -18.90 13.95
C PHE A 59 12.85 -20.08 13.15
N TYR A 60 13.34 -21.29 13.45
CA TYR A 60 12.84 -22.52 12.84
C TYR A 60 11.35 -22.76 13.13
N HIS A 61 10.90 -22.58 14.38
CA HIS A 61 9.50 -22.74 14.74
C HIS A 61 8.59 -21.74 14.01
N MET A 62 9.06 -20.49 13.83
CA MET A 62 8.37 -19.50 13.02
C MET A 62 8.26 -19.95 11.54
N LEU A 63 9.34 -20.43 10.93
CA LEU A 63 9.31 -20.91 9.53
C LEU A 63 8.47 -22.18 9.33
N ALA A 64 8.47 -23.08 10.31
CA ALA A 64 7.65 -24.28 10.28
C ALA A 64 6.14 -23.96 10.26
N ALA A 65 5.74 -22.77 10.74
CA ALA A 65 4.34 -22.36 10.76
C ALA A 65 3.72 -22.18 9.37
N PHE A 66 4.52 -22.04 8.30
CA PHE A 66 4.01 -21.90 6.92
C PHE A 66 3.76 -23.25 6.22
N HIS A 67 4.23 -24.35 6.81
CA HIS A 67 4.19 -25.70 6.21
C HIS A 67 3.42 -26.71 7.05
N ARG A 68 2.51 -26.23 7.91
CA ARG A 68 1.68 -27.08 8.79
C ARG A 68 0.19 -26.70 8.72
N PRO A 69 -0.73 -27.65 8.97
CA PRO A 69 -2.15 -27.35 9.05
C PRO A 69 -2.46 -26.37 10.19
N GLY A 70 -3.39 -25.43 9.98
CA GLY A 70 -3.67 -24.37 10.96
C GLY A 70 -2.52 -23.38 11.16
N GLY A 71 -1.62 -23.29 10.18
CA GLY A 71 -0.46 -22.41 10.14
C GLY A 71 -0.77 -20.94 9.84
N GLU A 72 0.22 -20.21 9.32
CA GLU A 72 0.01 -18.85 8.79
C GLU A 72 -0.57 -18.91 7.38
N ALA A 73 -1.55 -18.06 7.09
CA ALA A 73 -2.18 -17.94 5.78
C ALA A 73 -1.52 -16.87 4.89
N GLN A 74 -0.66 -16.04 5.46
CA GLN A 74 0.12 -15.03 4.74
C GLN A 74 1.49 -15.57 4.30
N PRO A 75 2.10 -14.96 3.26
CA PRO A 75 3.49 -15.18 2.90
C PRO A 75 4.48 -14.85 4.03
N PRO A 76 5.72 -15.37 3.97
CA PRO A 76 6.62 -15.35 5.13
C PRO A 76 7.35 -14.02 5.39
N LEU A 77 7.47 -13.09 4.42
CA LEU A 77 8.41 -11.96 4.55
C LEU A 77 8.16 -11.10 5.79
N TYR A 78 6.90 -10.76 6.07
CA TYR A 78 6.57 -9.95 7.25
C TYR A 78 7.00 -10.63 8.55
N PHE A 79 6.76 -11.93 8.70
CA PHE A 79 7.09 -12.67 9.92
C PHE A 79 8.58 -12.87 10.10
N VAL A 80 9.32 -13.04 9.00
CA VAL A 80 10.78 -13.06 9.03
C VAL A 80 11.30 -11.72 9.55
N LEU A 81 10.79 -10.60 9.03
CA LEU A 81 11.20 -9.27 9.50
C LEU A 81 10.77 -9.01 10.95
N ALA A 82 9.54 -9.35 11.32
CA ALA A 82 9.02 -9.22 12.67
C ALA A 82 9.84 -10.05 13.68
N TRP A 83 10.27 -11.25 13.30
CA TRP A 83 11.11 -12.10 14.15
C TRP A 83 12.47 -11.44 14.45
N PHE A 84 13.14 -10.88 13.45
CA PHE A 84 14.39 -10.15 13.67
C PHE A 84 14.16 -8.85 14.44
N TRP A 85 13.10 -8.12 14.12
CA TRP A 85 12.71 -6.88 14.79
C TRP A 85 12.47 -7.10 16.30
N ALA A 86 11.77 -8.19 16.65
CA ALA A 86 11.48 -8.56 18.03
C ALA A 86 12.73 -8.82 18.88
N ARG A 87 13.87 -9.16 18.26
CA ARG A 87 15.15 -9.34 18.98
C ARG A 87 15.73 -8.03 19.50
N VAL A 88 15.32 -6.90 18.91
CA VAL A 88 15.81 -5.57 19.27
C VAL A 88 14.75 -4.82 20.06
N PHE A 89 13.49 -4.90 19.64
CA PHE A 89 12.40 -4.07 20.18
C PHE A 89 11.44 -4.81 21.10
N GLY A 90 11.55 -6.13 21.25
CA GLY A 90 10.66 -6.94 22.08
C GLY A 90 9.44 -7.49 21.34
N THR A 91 8.69 -8.35 22.03
CA THR A 91 7.44 -8.97 21.54
C THR A 91 6.17 -8.38 22.16
N ASP A 92 6.33 -7.38 23.04
CA ASP A 92 5.23 -6.59 23.58
C ASP A 92 4.58 -5.73 22.49
N GLU A 93 3.40 -5.19 22.78
CA GLU A 93 2.55 -4.46 21.84
C GLU A 93 3.31 -3.34 21.14
N PHE A 94 4.11 -2.58 21.90
CA PHE A 94 4.94 -1.52 21.34
C PHE A 94 6.01 -2.09 20.39
N GLY A 95 6.77 -3.09 20.88
CA GLY A 95 7.90 -3.68 20.18
C GLY A 95 7.54 -4.19 18.79
N LEU A 96 6.51 -5.03 18.68
CA LEU A 96 6.13 -5.60 17.38
C LEU A 96 5.37 -4.62 16.49
N ARG A 97 4.43 -3.84 17.04
CA ARG A 97 3.66 -2.88 16.21
C ARG A 97 4.53 -1.74 15.70
N SER A 98 5.65 -1.43 16.37
CA SER A 98 6.61 -0.42 15.89
C SER A 98 7.17 -0.72 14.49
N LEU A 99 7.32 -2.00 14.11
CA LEU A 99 7.71 -2.39 12.74
C LEU A 99 6.68 -1.89 11.71
N SER A 100 5.40 -2.16 11.96
CA SER A 100 4.30 -1.69 11.11
C SER A 100 4.18 -0.17 11.13
N ALA A 101 4.42 0.47 12.28
CA ALA A 101 4.37 1.92 12.41
C ALA A 101 5.46 2.58 11.57
N VAL A 102 6.69 2.05 11.58
CA VAL A 102 7.78 2.49 10.69
C VAL A 102 7.34 2.35 9.22
N CYS A 103 6.78 1.21 8.83
CA CYS A 103 6.30 1.01 7.45
C CYS A 103 5.24 2.04 7.05
N GLY A 104 4.30 2.34 7.96
CA GLY A 104 3.28 3.36 7.79
C GLY A 104 3.86 4.77 7.61
N VAL A 105 4.86 5.14 8.43
CA VAL A 105 5.55 6.44 8.33
C VAL A 105 6.32 6.55 7.00
N LEU A 106 7.03 5.51 6.60
CA LEU A 106 7.77 5.46 5.33
C LEU A 106 6.87 5.51 4.10
N THR A 107 5.59 5.14 4.23
CA THR A 107 4.62 5.24 3.13
C THR A 107 4.33 6.70 2.76
N VAL A 108 4.42 7.65 3.70
CA VAL A 108 4.15 9.08 3.47
C VAL A 108 5.09 9.72 2.44
N PRO A 109 6.44 9.63 2.56
CA PRO A 109 7.33 10.18 1.55
C PRO A 109 7.23 9.44 0.21
N VAL A 110 6.89 8.15 0.20
CA VAL A 110 6.62 7.41 -1.05
C VAL A 110 5.38 7.97 -1.75
N ALA A 111 4.30 8.21 -1.00
CA ALA A 111 3.07 8.81 -1.51
C ALA A 111 3.30 10.23 -2.06
N PHE A 112 4.13 11.04 -1.38
CA PHE A 112 4.60 12.33 -1.89
C PHE A 112 5.29 12.18 -3.26
N GLU A 113 6.21 11.23 -3.36
CA GLU A 113 6.99 10.99 -4.57
C GLU A 113 6.11 10.54 -5.75
N VAL A 114 5.05 9.77 -5.50
CA VAL A 114 4.07 9.37 -6.53
C VAL A 114 3.37 10.61 -7.11
N GLY A 115 2.74 11.43 -6.25
CA GLY A 115 2.05 12.64 -6.68
C GLY A 115 2.99 13.66 -7.36
N ARG A 116 4.22 13.76 -6.84
CA ARG A 116 5.26 14.62 -7.43
C ARG A 116 5.68 14.16 -8.82
N THR A 117 5.84 12.86 -9.02
CA THR A 117 6.27 12.29 -10.31
C THR A 117 5.19 12.46 -11.36
N LEU A 118 3.95 12.14 -11.03
CA LEU A 118 2.82 12.21 -11.96
C LEU A 118 2.44 13.65 -12.33
N VAL A 119 2.43 14.57 -11.36
CA VAL A 119 1.97 15.94 -11.58
C VAL A 119 3.02 16.97 -11.17
N ASN A 120 3.16 17.22 -9.86
CA ASN A 120 4.10 18.20 -9.29
C ASN A 120 4.16 18.09 -7.75
N ARG A 121 5.08 18.83 -7.13
CA ARG A 121 5.30 18.82 -5.67
C ARG A 121 4.06 19.15 -4.83
N ARG A 122 3.14 19.99 -5.32
CA ARG A 122 1.92 20.35 -4.58
C ARG A 122 0.99 19.15 -4.48
N VAL A 123 0.74 18.47 -5.61
CA VAL A 123 -0.04 17.23 -5.62
C VAL A 123 0.63 16.15 -4.76
N GLY A 124 1.97 16.06 -4.81
CA GLY A 124 2.72 15.22 -3.87
C GLY A 124 2.39 15.50 -2.41
N LEU A 125 2.39 16.77 -1.98
CA LEU A 125 2.02 17.13 -0.60
C LEU A 125 0.56 16.78 -0.26
N VAL A 126 -0.37 16.97 -1.19
CA VAL A 126 -1.78 16.60 -0.98
C VAL A 126 -1.93 15.09 -0.79
N VAL A 127 -1.32 14.28 -1.68
CA VAL A 127 -1.37 12.81 -1.57
C VAL A 127 -0.70 12.33 -0.26
N ALA A 128 0.44 12.93 0.11
CA ALA A 128 1.10 12.63 1.37
C ALA A 128 0.26 13.01 2.60
N ALA A 129 -0.43 14.15 2.56
CA ALA A 129 -1.34 14.57 3.62
C ALA A 129 -2.51 13.60 3.76
N LEU A 130 -3.14 13.20 2.65
CA LEU A 130 -4.22 12.20 2.63
C LEU A 130 -3.78 10.86 3.26
N VAL A 131 -2.56 10.38 2.95
CA VAL A 131 -2.00 9.16 3.56
C VAL A 131 -1.65 9.35 5.04
N THR A 132 -1.16 10.54 5.41
CA THR A 132 -0.76 10.85 6.80
C THR A 132 -1.94 10.72 7.75
N VAL A 133 -3.09 11.28 7.37
CA VAL A 133 -4.30 11.38 8.23
C VAL A 133 -5.37 10.32 7.94
N SER A 134 -5.14 9.40 6.99
CA SER A 134 -6.12 8.36 6.66
C SER A 134 -6.30 7.37 7.83
N PRO A 135 -7.52 7.20 8.37
CA PRO A 135 -7.75 6.30 9.50
C PRO A 135 -7.43 4.84 9.21
N ALA A 136 -7.73 4.32 8.02
CA ALA A 136 -7.30 2.98 7.62
C ALA A 136 -5.77 2.84 7.64
N MET A 137 -5.05 3.82 7.10
CA MET A 137 -3.58 3.75 7.05
C MET A 137 -2.98 3.83 8.45
N ILE A 138 -3.56 4.64 9.34
CA ILE A 138 -3.15 4.70 10.75
C ILE A 138 -3.42 3.35 11.42
N TRP A 139 -4.63 2.80 11.28
CA TRP A 139 -5.03 1.52 11.87
C TRP A 139 -4.06 0.40 11.52
N TYR A 140 -3.80 0.15 10.22
CA TYR A 140 -2.88 -0.93 9.83
C TYR A 140 -1.42 -0.65 10.16
N SER A 141 -1.04 0.61 10.37
CA SER A 141 0.28 0.95 10.90
C SER A 141 0.43 0.58 12.37
N GLN A 142 -0.67 0.40 13.10
CA GLN A 142 -0.68 0.02 14.52
C GLN A 142 -1.04 -1.45 14.72
N GLU A 143 -1.01 -2.26 13.66
CA GLU A 143 -1.26 -3.70 13.75
C GLU A 143 0.05 -4.45 13.46
N ALA A 144 0.44 -5.37 14.33
CA ALA A 144 1.60 -6.26 14.17
C ALA A 144 1.30 -7.36 13.13
N ARG A 145 0.87 -6.96 11.93
CA ARG A 145 0.51 -7.81 10.79
C ARG A 145 1.10 -7.25 9.49
N ALA A 146 1.07 -8.07 8.44
CA ALA A 146 1.71 -7.78 7.16
C ALA A 146 1.18 -6.55 6.40
N TYR A 147 0.06 -5.96 6.82
CA TYR A 147 -0.69 -4.96 6.05
C TYR A 147 0.08 -3.64 5.82
N ALA A 148 0.80 -3.12 6.82
CA ALA A 148 1.57 -1.89 6.64
C ALA A 148 2.76 -2.08 5.69
N LEU A 149 3.48 -3.20 5.82
CA LEU A 149 4.58 -3.55 4.91
C LEU A 149 4.05 -3.82 3.49
N PHE A 150 2.93 -4.52 3.38
CA PHE A 150 2.23 -4.78 2.12
C PHE A 150 1.90 -3.47 1.40
N LEU A 151 1.25 -2.54 2.10
CA LEU A 151 0.92 -1.21 1.58
C LEU A 151 2.19 -0.47 1.12
N LEU A 152 3.24 -0.43 1.96
CA LEU A 152 4.49 0.27 1.64
C LEU A 152 5.14 -0.31 0.37
N LEU A 153 5.26 -1.63 0.27
CA LEU A 153 5.89 -2.27 -0.89
C LEU A 153 5.06 -2.09 -2.15
N SER A 154 3.73 -2.16 -2.06
CA SER A 154 2.84 -1.82 -3.17
C SER A 154 2.94 -0.34 -3.58
N ALA A 155 3.10 0.57 -2.62
CA ALA A 155 3.32 1.99 -2.89
C ALA A 155 4.63 2.25 -3.64
N VAL A 156 5.70 1.57 -3.22
CA VAL A 156 7.02 1.65 -3.87
C VAL A 156 6.97 1.04 -5.26
N ALA A 157 6.29 -0.10 -5.43
CA ALA A 157 6.05 -0.69 -6.75
C ALA A 157 5.31 0.30 -7.65
N PHE A 158 4.20 0.88 -7.19
CA PHE A 158 3.43 1.87 -7.95
C PHE A 158 4.28 3.11 -8.29
N LEU A 159 5.13 3.59 -7.37
CA LEU A 159 6.07 4.68 -7.63
C LEU A 159 7.03 4.36 -8.79
N PHE A 160 7.63 3.17 -8.79
CA PHE A 160 8.53 2.78 -9.87
C PHE A 160 7.78 2.52 -11.19
N PHE A 161 6.57 1.97 -11.13
CA PHE A 161 5.68 1.85 -12.28
C PHE A 161 5.41 3.23 -12.92
N VAL A 162 5.00 4.24 -12.14
CA VAL A 162 4.75 5.58 -12.70
C VAL A 162 6.04 6.23 -13.21
N ARG A 163 7.19 5.97 -12.57
CA ARG A 163 8.50 6.42 -13.08
C ARG A 163 8.86 5.76 -14.41
N LEU A 164 8.50 4.49 -14.64
CA LEU A 164 8.68 3.82 -15.93
C LEU A 164 7.79 4.41 -17.03
N LEU A 165 6.58 4.89 -16.68
CA LEU A 165 5.71 5.58 -17.61
C LEU A 165 6.28 6.93 -18.07
N GLU A 166 7.03 7.62 -17.21
CA GLU A 166 7.71 8.89 -17.53
C GLU A 166 9.10 8.69 -18.17
N SER A 167 9.92 7.80 -17.61
CA SER A 167 11.30 7.56 -18.03
C SER A 167 11.71 6.08 -17.82
N PRO A 168 11.78 5.28 -18.89
CA PRO A 168 12.09 3.85 -18.81
C PRO A 168 13.58 3.61 -18.60
N ARG A 169 14.05 3.84 -17.36
CA ARG A 169 15.45 3.60 -16.96
C ARG A 169 15.59 2.21 -16.33
N PRO A 170 16.73 1.50 -16.51
CA PRO A 170 16.95 0.18 -15.90
C PRO A 170 16.71 0.13 -14.39
N VAL A 171 17.13 1.16 -13.66
CA VAL A 171 16.90 1.27 -12.20
C VAL A 171 15.41 1.25 -11.84
N ASN A 172 14.54 1.80 -12.69
CA ASN A 172 13.10 1.80 -12.44
C ASN A 172 12.48 0.42 -12.70
N TYR A 173 13.01 -0.35 -13.67
CA TYR A 173 12.59 -1.74 -13.91
C TYR A 173 12.99 -2.64 -12.74
N VAL A 174 14.23 -2.50 -12.26
CA VAL A 174 14.73 -3.25 -11.10
C VAL A 174 13.93 -2.87 -9.84
N GLY A 175 13.74 -1.57 -9.58
CA GLY A 175 12.97 -1.09 -8.44
C GLY A 175 11.52 -1.58 -8.46
N TRP A 176 10.86 -1.52 -9.63
CA TRP A 176 9.50 -2.03 -9.81
C TRP A 176 9.44 -3.54 -9.57
N SER A 177 10.30 -4.33 -10.22
CA SER A 177 10.32 -5.79 -10.10
C SER A 177 10.62 -6.24 -8.66
N ALA A 178 11.61 -5.62 -8.00
CA ALA A 178 11.98 -5.94 -6.63
C ALA A 178 10.86 -5.61 -5.64
N ALA A 179 10.31 -4.39 -5.67
CA ALA A 179 9.22 -4.00 -4.77
C ALA A 179 7.97 -4.85 -4.97
N SER A 180 7.63 -5.16 -6.23
CA SER A 180 6.52 -6.04 -6.59
C SER A 180 6.70 -7.46 -6.07
N SER A 181 7.91 -8.01 -6.23
CA SER A 181 8.26 -9.34 -5.73
C SER A 181 8.18 -9.39 -4.21
N LEU A 182 8.77 -8.41 -3.52
CA LEU A 182 8.70 -8.31 -2.05
C LEU A 182 7.26 -8.13 -1.57
N ALA A 183 6.43 -7.36 -2.29
CA ALA A 183 5.01 -7.22 -1.98
C ALA A 183 4.28 -8.57 -2.07
N LEU A 184 4.55 -9.38 -3.11
CA LEU A 184 3.97 -10.73 -3.24
C LEU A 184 4.44 -11.68 -2.12
N VAL A 185 5.72 -11.63 -1.75
CA VAL A 185 6.28 -12.44 -0.64
C VAL A 185 5.86 -11.88 0.74
N THR A 186 5.18 -10.72 0.78
CA THR A 186 4.52 -10.17 1.98
C THR A 186 3.04 -10.52 2.03
N HIS A 187 2.33 -10.40 0.91
CA HIS A 187 0.90 -10.64 0.81
C HIS A 187 0.52 -11.08 -0.61
N TYR A 188 -0.16 -12.24 -0.75
CA TYR A 188 -0.53 -12.79 -2.07
C TYR A 188 -1.36 -11.83 -2.92
N PHE A 189 -2.22 -11.03 -2.29
CA PHE A 189 -3.08 -10.05 -2.96
C PHE A 189 -2.37 -8.78 -3.44
N ALA A 190 -1.05 -8.67 -3.27
CA ALA A 190 -0.26 -7.75 -4.09
C ALA A 190 -0.46 -8.00 -5.60
N LEU A 191 -0.86 -9.21 -5.98
CA LEU A 191 -1.26 -9.55 -7.35
C LEU A 191 -2.32 -8.60 -7.93
N PHE A 192 -3.22 -8.05 -7.12
CA PHE A 192 -4.35 -7.24 -7.60
C PHE A 192 -3.91 -5.97 -8.36
N PRO A 193 -3.14 -5.04 -7.78
CA PRO A 193 -2.58 -3.92 -8.54
C PRO A 193 -1.57 -4.39 -9.60
N LEU A 194 -0.79 -5.44 -9.29
CA LEU A 194 0.29 -5.96 -10.13
C LEU A 194 -0.19 -6.42 -11.51
N VAL A 195 -1.33 -7.09 -11.59
CA VAL A 195 -1.91 -7.52 -12.87
C VAL A 195 -2.16 -6.32 -13.78
N GLY A 196 -2.68 -5.22 -13.23
CA GLY A 196 -2.91 -3.99 -13.99
C GLY A 196 -1.61 -3.34 -14.47
N GLU A 197 -0.62 -3.24 -13.58
CA GLU A 197 0.69 -2.66 -13.89
C GLU A 197 1.46 -3.46 -14.96
N VAL A 198 1.51 -4.79 -14.80
CA VAL A 198 2.14 -5.73 -15.74
C VAL A 198 1.47 -5.65 -17.11
N ALA A 199 0.13 -5.74 -17.15
CA ALA A 199 -0.61 -5.63 -18.41
C ALA A 199 -0.33 -4.30 -19.10
N TRP A 200 -0.34 -3.19 -18.34
CA TRP A 200 -0.07 -1.87 -18.88
C TRP A 200 1.34 -1.76 -19.48
N LEU A 201 2.37 -2.21 -18.76
CA LEU A 201 3.75 -2.18 -19.24
C LEU A 201 3.96 -3.10 -20.45
N LEU A 202 3.40 -4.32 -20.44
CA LEU A 202 3.51 -5.23 -21.58
C LEU A 202 2.74 -4.73 -22.81
N LEU A 203 1.65 -3.97 -22.66
CA LEU A 203 0.94 -3.38 -23.79
C LEU A 203 1.65 -2.13 -24.34
N ARG A 204 2.30 -1.33 -23.47
CA ARG A 204 2.90 -0.04 -23.86
C ARG A 204 4.41 -0.11 -24.16
N ARG A 205 5.11 -1.08 -23.58
CA ARG A 205 6.58 -1.16 -23.48
C ARG A 205 7.03 -2.62 -23.56
N ARG A 206 6.86 -3.26 -24.72
CA ARG A 206 7.32 -4.64 -25.01
C ARG A 206 8.85 -4.74 -25.15
N SER A 207 9.61 -4.15 -24.23
CA SER A 207 11.07 -4.18 -24.24
C SER A 207 11.59 -5.41 -23.49
N ARG A 208 12.87 -5.76 -23.74
CA ARG A 208 13.56 -6.84 -23.04
C ARG A 208 13.55 -6.62 -21.53
N GLU A 209 13.74 -5.38 -21.08
CA GLU A 209 13.76 -5.00 -19.67
C GLU A 209 12.39 -5.24 -19.02
N THR A 210 11.30 -4.91 -19.71
CA THR A 210 9.95 -5.20 -19.22
C THR A 210 9.76 -6.71 -19.05
N VAL A 211 10.16 -7.52 -20.04
CA VAL A 211 10.03 -8.99 -19.97
C VAL A 211 10.87 -9.56 -18.83
N LEU A 212 12.11 -9.08 -18.64
CA LEU A 212 12.97 -9.51 -17.54
C LEU A 212 12.39 -9.12 -16.17
N ALA A 213 11.88 -7.89 -16.05
CA ALA A 213 11.26 -7.41 -14.82
C ALA A 213 10.01 -8.23 -14.45
N VAL A 214 9.14 -8.52 -15.43
CA VAL A 214 7.98 -9.40 -15.27
C VAL A 214 8.43 -10.82 -14.92
N GLY A 215 9.46 -11.35 -15.60
CA GLY A 215 10.04 -12.65 -15.31
C GLY A 215 10.51 -12.79 -13.86
N GLY A 216 11.13 -11.74 -13.30
CA GLY A 216 11.51 -11.68 -11.89
C GLY A 216 10.31 -11.76 -10.94
N ILE A 217 9.23 -11.04 -11.25
CA ILE A 217 7.97 -11.08 -10.47
C ILE A 217 7.33 -12.47 -10.56
N CYS A 218 7.28 -13.06 -11.76
CA CYS A 218 6.77 -14.41 -11.97
C CYS A 218 7.59 -15.46 -11.22
N LEU A 219 8.91 -15.33 -11.20
CA LEU A 219 9.78 -16.22 -10.41
C LEU A 219 9.48 -16.10 -8.92
N ALA A 220 9.35 -14.89 -8.38
CA ALA A 220 8.98 -14.71 -6.98
C ALA A 220 7.61 -15.34 -6.65
N GLY A 221 6.63 -15.14 -7.54
CA GLY A 221 5.32 -15.78 -7.44
C GLY A 221 5.41 -17.32 -7.48
N LEU A 222 6.21 -17.86 -8.40
CA LEU A 222 6.44 -19.31 -8.53
C LEU A 222 7.09 -19.89 -7.27
N LEU A 223 8.04 -19.18 -6.65
CA LEU A 223 8.71 -19.63 -5.44
C LEU A 223 7.78 -19.71 -4.22
N ILE A 224 6.79 -18.82 -4.12
CA ILE A 224 5.79 -18.85 -3.03
C ILE A 224 4.54 -19.66 -3.36
N PHE A 225 4.38 -20.07 -4.62
CA PHE A 225 3.19 -20.81 -5.08
C PHE A 225 2.96 -22.14 -4.34
N PRO A 226 3.97 -22.98 -4.07
CA PRO A 226 3.78 -24.21 -3.30
C PRO A 226 3.20 -23.95 -1.90
N ILE A 227 3.66 -22.87 -1.23
CA ILE A 227 3.16 -22.47 0.09
C ILE A 227 1.69 -22.04 -0.02
N ALA A 228 1.36 -21.21 -1.02
CA ALA A 228 -0.01 -20.75 -1.26
C ALA A 228 -0.97 -21.93 -1.54
N LEU A 229 -0.52 -22.89 -2.36
CA LEU A 229 -1.29 -24.09 -2.67
C LEU A 229 -1.52 -24.95 -1.43
N TYR A 230 -0.48 -25.15 -0.62
CA TYR A 230 -0.57 -25.88 0.64
C TYR A 230 -1.58 -25.22 1.59
N GLN A 231 -1.48 -23.91 1.81
CA GLN A 231 -2.39 -23.16 2.67
C GLN A 231 -3.84 -23.22 2.19
N LYS A 232 -4.08 -23.18 0.87
CA LYS A 232 -5.41 -23.31 0.28
C LYS A 232 -6.01 -24.70 0.53
N GLN A 233 -5.22 -25.76 0.32
CA GLN A 233 -5.67 -27.14 0.51
C GLN A 233 -6.03 -27.47 1.97
N HIS A 234 -5.42 -26.77 2.94
CA HIS A 234 -5.62 -27.01 4.37
C HIS A 234 -6.55 -25.98 5.04
N GLY A 235 -7.35 -25.25 4.27
CA GLY A 235 -8.47 -24.44 4.78
C GLY A 235 -8.09 -23.13 5.47
N THR A 236 -6.82 -22.70 5.39
CA THR A 236 -6.31 -21.49 6.06
C THR A 236 -6.91 -20.17 5.55
N THR A 237 -7.67 -20.21 4.44
CA THR A 237 -8.25 -19.03 3.77
C THR A 237 -9.78 -18.93 3.89
N GLY A 238 -10.44 -19.88 4.56
CA GLY A 238 -11.90 -20.02 4.53
C GLY A 238 -12.69 -19.07 5.45
N TRP A 239 -12.04 -18.39 6.39
CA TRP A 239 -12.71 -17.55 7.39
C TRP A 239 -13.54 -16.41 6.78
N ILE A 240 -13.15 -15.92 5.59
CA ILE A 240 -13.81 -14.79 4.94
C ILE A 240 -15.25 -15.10 4.55
N THR A 241 -15.57 -16.37 4.28
CA THR A 241 -16.92 -16.81 3.90
C THR A 241 -17.89 -16.83 5.08
N TRP A 242 -17.40 -16.64 6.32
CA TRP A 242 -18.23 -16.49 7.50
C TRP A 242 -18.92 -15.12 7.52
N LEU A 243 -18.41 -14.15 6.75
CA LEU A 243 -19.01 -12.84 6.54
C LEU A 243 -19.70 -12.81 5.17
N SER A 244 -20.97 -12.41 5.16
CA SER A 244 -21.71 -12.25 3.91
C SER A 244 -21.00 -11.25 2.99
N PHE A 245 -21.12 -11.45 1.68
CA PHE A 245 -20.53 -10.55 0.70
C PHE A 245 -21.02 -9.11 0.88
N GLY A 246 -22.32 -8.93 1.13
CA GLY A 246 -22.92 -7.61 1.41
C GLY A 246 -22.26 -6.93 2.61
N HIS A 247 -22.08 -7.66 3.73
CA HIS A 247 -21.44 -7.10 4.92
C HIS A 247 -20.00 -6.65 4.66
N ARG A 248 -19.24 -7.43 3.88
CA ARG A 248 -17.86 -7.08 3.50
C ARG A 248 -17.80 -5.90 2.53
N LEU A 249 -18.78 -5.77 1.65
CA LEU A 249 -18.90 -4.63 0.74
C LEU A 249 -19.21 -3.35 1.54
N ASP A 250 -20.13 -3.44 2.49
CA ASP A 250 -20.54 -2.33 3.36
C ASP A 250 -19.39 -1.86 4.28
N ASP A 251 -18.46 -2.75 4.64
CA ASP A 251 -17.30 -2.39 5.48
C ASP A 251 -16.27 -1.51 4.76
N ILE A 252 -16.22 -1.50 3.42
CA ILE A 252 -15.14 -0.82 2.69
C ILE A 252 -15.17 0.68 2.93
N GLY A 253 -16.31 1.33 2.69
CA GLY A 253 -16.44 2.79 2.84
C GLY A 253 -16.04 3.28 4.23
N PRO A 254 -16.66 2.76 5.31
CA PRO A 254 -16.35 3.16 6.67
C PRO A 254 -14.90 2.89 7.06
N VAL A 255 -14.34 1.72 6.74
CA VAL A 255 -12.96 1.38 7.14
C VAL A 255 -11.95 2.40 6.62
N PHE A 256 -12.08 2.83 5.36
CA PHE A 256 -11.14 3.79 4.78
C PHE A 256 -11.31 5.23 5.28
N VAL A 257 -12.46 5.56 5.88
CA VAL A 257 -12.78 6.94 6.27
C VAL A 257 -12.84 7.18 7.77
N THR A 258 -13.35 6.24 8.53
CA THR A 258 -13.45 6.34 10.00
C THR A 258 -12.58 5.31 10.72
N GLY A 259 -11.96 4.38 9.98
CA GLY A 259 -11.20 3.27 10.56
C GLY A 259 -12.09 2.07 10.84
N VAL A 260 -11.54 1.05 11.51
CA VAL A 260 -12.23 -0.24 11.75
C VAL A 260 -13.42 -0.11 12.72
N VAL A 261 -13.55 1.02 13.42
CA VAL A 261 -14.72 1.33 14.24
C VAL A 261 -15.82 1.94 13.37
N ARG A 262 -16.97 1.26 13.28
CA ARG A 262 -18.12 1.76 12.52
C ARG A 262 -18.74 2.99 13.18
N PRO A 263 -18.94 4.10 12.44
CA PRO A 263 -19.72 5.22 12.91
C PRO A 263 -21.20 4.80 13.06
N THR A 264 -21.94 5.48 13.93
CA THR A 264 -23.39 5.24 14.13
C THR A 264 -24.24 5.55 12.89
N HIS A 265 -23.67 6.25 11.91
CA HIS A 265 -24.32 6.63 10.65
C HIS A 265 -23.46 6.18 9.46
N ASP A 266 -24.09 5.62 8.43
CA ASP A 266 -23.40 5.27 7.20
C ASP A 266 -23.03 6.54 6.41
N LEU A 267 -21.74 6.87 6.41
CA LEU A 267 -21.18 8.01 5.67
C LEU A 267 -20.78 7.65 4.23
N SER A 268 -20.83 6.38 3.85
CA SER A 268 -20.34 5.88 2.55
C SER A 268 -20.96 6.62 1.35
N PRO A 269 -22.28 6.92 1.32
CA PRO A 269 -22.87 7.66 0.20
C PRO A 269 -22.28 9.06 0.03
N VAL A 270 -22.07 9.78 1.14
CA VAL A 270 -21.48 11.14 1.12
C VAL A 270 -20.05 11.10 0.59
N LEU A 271 -19.28 10.10 1.01
CA LEU A 271 -17.88 9.94 0.62
C LEU A 271 -17.76 9.54 -0.85
N LEU A 272 -18.66 8.69 -1.34
CA LEU A 272 -18.75 8.35 -2.76
C LEU A 272 -19.09 9.59 -3.61
N ILE A 273 -20.00 10.44 -3.14
CA ILE A 273 -20.32 11.72 -3.79
C ILE A 273 -19.10 12.63 -3.81
N LEU A 274 -18.43 12.83 -2.66
CA LEU A 274 -17.23 13.68 -2.58
C LEU A 274 -16.11 13.16 -3.48
N PHE A 275 -15.89 11.85 -3.50
CA PHE A 275 -14.94 11.19 -4.40
C PHE A 275 -15.32 11.44 -5.87
N ALA A 276 -16.57 11.18 -6.25
CA ALA A 276 -17.05 11.38 -7.61
C ALA A 276 -16.94 12.85 -8.06
N CYS A 277 -17.29 13.80 -7.18
CA CYS A 277 -17.12 15.22 -7.41
C CYS A 277 -15.65 15.61 -7.58
N ALA A 278 -14.76 15.12 -6.71
CA ALA A 278 -13.32 15.38 -6.81
C ALA A 278 -12.75 14.87 -8.14
N VAL A 279 -13.09 13.63 -8.53
CA VAL A 279 -12.70 13.07 -9.82
C VAL A 279 -13.28 13.89 -10.98
N ALA A 280 -14.57 14.24 -10.94
CA ALA A 280 -15.20 15.03 -11.99
C ALA A 280 -14.52 16.40 -12.17
N LEU A 281 -14.21 17.09 -11.07
CA LEU A 281 -13.48 18.36 -11.07
C LEU A 281 -12.07 18.21 -11.65
N VAL A 282 -11.36 17.15 -11.27
CA VAL A 282 -10.02 16.84 -11.82
C VAL A 282 -10.10 16.59 -13.33
N MET A 283 -11.07 15.81 -13.78
CA MET A 283 -11.28 15.50 -15.20
C MET A 283 -11.71 16.74 -16.00
N ALA A 284 -12.46 17.66 -15.38
CA ALA A 284 -12.91 18.92 -15.96
C ALA A 284 -11.84 20.04 -15.94
N SER A 285 -10.77 19.90 -15.16
CA SER A 285 -9.75 20.96 -14.92
C SER A 285 -8.99 21.48 -16.15
N GLY A 286 -9.22 20.92 -17.34
CA GLY A 286 -8.54 21.27 -18.60
C GLY A 286 -7.04 20.89 -18.65
N ARG A 287 -6.44 20.49 -17.53
CA ARG A 287 -5.01 20.20 -17.41
C ARG A 287 -4.71 18.76 -17.80
N SER A 288 -4.15 18.57 -18.99
CA SER A 288 -3.84 17.24 -19.56
C SER A 288 -3.01 16.34 -18.64
N ARG A 289 -2.01 16.91 -17.95
CA ARG A 289 -1.15 16.17 -17.02
C ARG A 289 -1.90 15.67 -15.77
N VAL A 290 -2.77 16.51 -15.19
CA VAL A 290 -3.58 16.16 -14.02
C VAL A 290 -4.58 15.07 -14.41
N ARG A 291 -5.28 15.25 -15.54
CA ARG A 291 -6.20 14.25 -16.08
C ARG A 291 -5.52 12.90 -16.34
N ARG A 292 -4.32 12.92 -16.91
CA ARG A 292 -3.52 11.70 -17.14
C ARG A 292 -3.15 11.01 -15.82
N ALA A 293 -2.71 11.77 -14.82
CA ALA A 293 -2.39 11.23 -13.50
C ALA A 293 -3.61 10.57 -12.84
N ALA A 294 -4.77 11.24 -12.88
CA ALA A 294 -6.01 10.68 -12.37
C ALA A 294 -6.45 9.43 -13.12
N SER A 295 -6.34 9.42 -14.45
CA SER A 295 -6.67 8.24 -15.26
C SER A 295 -5.76 7.05 -14.94
N ILE A 296 -4.46 7.28 -14.70
CA ILE A 296 -3.53 6.21 -14.26
C ILE A 296 -3.95 5.68 -12.90
N GLY A 297 -4.21 6.57 -11.93
CA GLY A 297 -4.65 6.20 -10.59
C GLY A 297 -5.94 5.36 -10.62
N LEU A 298 -6.97 5.87 -11.28
CA LEU A 298 -8.26 5.21 -11.44
C LEU A 298 -8.15 3.85 -12.14
N ALA A 299 -7.33 3.73 -13.18
CA ALA A 299 -7.19 2.47 -13.88
C ALA A 299 -6.52 1.39 -13.02
N VAL A 300 -5.47 1.73 -12.27
CA VAL A 300 -4.83 0.77 -11.35
C VAL A 300 -5.76 0.41 -10.20
N SER A 301 -6.49 1.38 -9.62
CA SER A 301 -7.51 1.12 -8.60
C SER A 301 -8.64 0.24 -9.13
N ALA A 302 -9.11 0.47 -10.35
CA ALA A 302 -10.18 -0.31 -10.96
C ALA A 302 -9.77 -1.78 -11.13
N VAL A 303 -8.53 -2.07 -11.55
CA VAL A 303 -8.04 -3.45 -11.60
C VAL A 303 -7.88 -4.03 -10.20
N THR A 304 -7.34 -3.25 -9.25
CA THR A 304 -7.12 -3.69 -7.87
C THR A 304 -8.41 -4.12 -7.16
N ILE A 305 -9.50 -3.38 -7.40
CA ILE A 305 -10.82 -3.65 -6.81
C ILE A 305 -11.61 -4.65 -7.66
N GLY A 306 -11.55 -4.53 -8.99
CA GLY A 306 -12.30 -5.36 -9.92
C GLY A 306 -11.84 -6.82 -9.94
N LEU A 307 -10.54 -7.09 -9.79
CA LEU A 307 -10.02 -8.46 -9.84
C LEU A 307 -10.59 -9.37 -8.73
N PRO A 308 -10.59 -9.00 -7.44
CA PRO A 308 -11.24 -9.82 -6.41
C PRO A 308 -12.78 -9.89 -6.55
N LEU A 309 -13.44 -8.87 -7.10
CA LEU A 309 -14.87 -8.92 -7.40
C LEU A 309 -15.18 -9.96 -8.50
N LEU A 310 -14.38 -9.97 -9.57
CA LEU A 310 -14.47 -10.99 -10.62
C LEU A 310 -14.17 -12.39 -10.07
N GLY A 311 -13.18 -12.50 -9.18
CA GLY A 311 -12.88 -13.73 -8.46
C GLY A 311 -14.10 -14.26 -7.70
N THR A 312 -14.78 -13.38 -6.98
CA THR A 312 -16.01 -13.71 -6.23
C THR A 312 -17.10 -14.25 -7.16
N ALA A 313 -17.30 -13.64 -8.33
CA ALA A 313 -18.29 -14.07 -9.31
C ALA A 313 -18.02 -15.48 -9.90
N VAL A 314 -16.76 -15.94 -9.89
CA VAL A 314 -16.37 -17.29 -10.35
C VAL A 314 -16.07 -18.26 -9.21
N GLY A 315 -16.53 -17.96 -7.99
CA GLY A 315 -16.41 -18.83 -6.82
C GLY A 315 -15.05 -18.81 -6.11
N GLN A 316 -14.19 -17.83 -6.42
CA GLN A 316 -12.93 -17.57 -5.72
C GLN A 316 -13.05 -16.29 -4.90
N ASP A 317 -13.66 -16.40 -3.72
CA ASP A 317 -14.01 -15.25 -2.89
C ASP A 317 -12.84 -14.79 -2.00
N TYR A 318 -12.17 -13.72 -2.43
CA TYR A 318 -11.11 -13.04 -1.69
C TYR A 318 -11.41 -11.54 -1.56
N PHE A 319 -12.68 -11.14 -1.61
CA PHE A 319 -13.01 -9.73 -1.53
C PHE A 319 -13.10 -9.24 -0.08
N PHE A 320 -12.09 -8.47 0.35
CA PHE A 320 -12.03 -7.90 1.71
C PHE A 320 -11.29 -6.57 1.73
N TYR A 321 -11.72 -5.63 2.57
CA TYR A 321 -11.16 -4.27 2.64
C TYR A 321 -9.63 -4.24 2.87
N ARG A 322 -9.08 -5.16 3.69
CA ARG A 322 -7.63 -5.24 3.98
C ARG A 322 -6.80 -5.57 2.76
N TYR A 323 -7.39 -6.26 1.79
CA TYR A 323 -6.70 -6.68 0.57
C TYR A 323 -6.71 -5.59 -0.50
N LEU A 324 -7.55 -4.56 -0.32
CA LEU A 324 -7.68 -3.41 -1.21
C LEU A 324 -6.79 -2.23 -0.80
N LEU A 325 -6.01 -2.35 0.29
CA LEU A 325 -5.09 -1.30 0.76
C LEU A 325 -4.18 -0.72 -0.34
N PRO A 326 -3.61 -1.52 -1.27
CA PRO A 326 -2.80 -0.97 -2.36
C PRO A 326 -3.53 0.01 -3.28
N ALA A 327 -4.86 -0.04 -3.35
CA ALA A 327 -5.63 0.89 -4.17
C ALA A 327 -5.62 2.32 -3.60
N TRP A 328 -5.30 2.50 -2.32
CA TRP A 328 -5.43 3.79 -1.62
C TRP A 328 -4.58 4.90 -2.23
N ILE A 329 -3.30 4.64 -2.54
CA ILE A 329 -2.41 5.67 -3.10
C ILE A 329 -2.81 6.05 -4.54
N PRO A 330 -3.08 5.10 -5.46
CA PRO A 330 -3.65 5.42 -6.77
C PRO A 330 -4.98 6.20 -6.68
N VAL A 331 -5.87 5.86 -5.74
CA VAL A 331 -7.11 6.62 -5.46
C VAL A 331 -6.79 8.04 -4.98
N ALA A 332 -5.87 8.20 -4.02
CA ALA A 332 -5.49 9.50 -3.48
C ALA A 332 -4.90 10.42 -4.56
N VAL A 333 -4.14 9.86 -5.52
CA VAL A 333 -3.66 10.60 -6.70
C VAL A 333 -4.82 11.06 -7.60
N ALA A 334 -5.86 10.25 -7.75
CA ALA A 334 -6.98 10.59 -8.64
C ALA A 334 -7.84 11.76 -8.14
N VAL A 335 -7.81 12.03 -6.83
CA VAL A 335 -8.59 13.10 -6.19
C VAL A 335 -7.76 14.32 -5.77
N ALA A 336 -6.43 14.29 -5.92
CA ALA A 336 -5.49 15.33 -5.50
C ALA A 336 -5.14 16.34 -6.60
#